data_AF-A0A6L7XSA1-F1
#
_entry.id   AF-A0A6L7XSA1-F1
#
_cell.length_a   1.000
_cell.length_b   1.000
_cell.length_c   1.000
_cell.angle_alpha   90.00
_cell.angle_beta   90.00
_cell.angle_gamma   90.00
#
_symmetry.space_group_name_H-M   'P 1'
#
loop_
_entity.id
_entity.type
_entity.pdbx_description
1 polymer ?
#
loop_
_entity_poly.entity_id
_entity_poly.type
_entity_poly.pdbx_seq_one_letter_code
_entity_poly.pdbx_strand_id
1 'polypeptide(L)'
;MSEADIPRSSQSERRAGIWALLPFKGAAGAKKRLAPALDPTEREGLVLAMVRDVLDALVGSRLLAGTVIVSRAPGGRPQTPPILV
;
A
#
# COMPACT_ATOMS: atom_id res chain seq x y z
N MET A 1 -15.94 0.54 49.86
CA MET A 1 -14.79 0.91 49.01
C MET A 1 -14.91 0.15 47.71
N SER A 2 -15.08 0.87 46.59
CA SER A 2 -15.36 0.34 45.24
C SER A 2 -14.09 0.48 44.41
N GLU A 3 -13.62 -0.62 43.84
CA GLU A 3 -12.45 -0.70 42.95
C GLU A 3 -12.85 -0.29 41.54
N ALA A 4 -13.20 0.99 41.41
CA ALA A 4 -13.34 1.67 40.13
C ALA A 4 -11.96 2.18 39.72
N ASP A 5 -11.30 1.49 38.78
CA ASP A 5 -10.55 2.09 37.67
C ASP A 5 -9.82 0.99 36.88
N ILE A 6 -10.53 0.37 35.94
CA ILE A 6 -9.89 -0.18 34.74
C ILE A 6 -10.08 0.88 33.66
N PRO A 7 -9.03 1.61 33.25
CA PRO A 7 -9.15 2.62 32.21
C PRO A 7 -9.64 1.97 30.91
N ARG A 8 -10.67 2.59 30.35
CA ARG A 8 -11.34 2.25 29.10
C ARG A 8 -10.31 1.88 28.02
N SER A 9 -10.24 0.60 27.65
CA SER A 9 -9.63 0.20 26.38
C SER A 9 -10.37 0.93 25.28
N SER A 10 -9.72 1.98 24.79
CA SER A 10 -10.31 2.95 23.89
C SER A 10 -10.77 2.25 22.63
N GLN A 11 -11.90 2.67 22.09
CA GLN A 11 -12.46 2.16 20.83
C GLN A 11 -11.47 2.18 19.63
N SER A 12 -10.31 2.81 19.78
CA SER A 12 -9.16 2.75 18.86
C SER A 12 -8.52 1.35 18.77
N GLU A 13 -8.49 0.55 19.85
CA GLU A 13 -7.95 -0.82 19.81
C GLU A 13 -8.86 -1.76 19.02
N ARG A 14 -10.18 -1.52 19.02
CA ARG A 14 -11.16 -2.27 18.23
C ARG A 14 -11.13 -1.96 16.73
N ARG A 15 -10.32 -0.99 16.28
CA ARG A 15 -10.15 -0.61 14.87
C ARG A 15 -8.83 -1.07 14.25
N ALA A 16 -7.98 -1.80 14.97
CA ALA A 16 -6.74 -2.35 14.41
C ALA A 16 -7.03 -3.54 13.47
N GLY A 17 -7.82 -3.32 12.42
CA GLY A 17 -7.99 -4.28 11.35
C GLY A 17 -6.71 -4.42 10.53
N ILE A 18 -6.65 -5.47 9.71
CA ILE A 18 -5.45 -5.79 8.93
C ILE A 18 -5.25 -4.75 7.83
N TRP A 19 -4.03 -4.22 7.68
CA TRP A 19 -3.68 -3.28 6.61
C TRP A 19 -2.84 -3.94 5.54
N ALA A 20 -3.07 -3.57 4.27
CA ALA A 20 -2.21 -3.96 3.16
C ALA A 20 -1.19 -2.85 2.86
N LEU A 21 0.08 -3.22 2.80
CA LEU A 21 1.16 -2.35 2.32
C LEU A 21 1.52 -2.78 0.90
N LEU A 22 1.35 -1.89 -0.08
CA LEU A 22 1.65 -2.14 -1.48
C LEU A 22 2.88 -1.32 -1.91
N PRO A 23 4.07 -1.93 -2.01
CA PRO A 23 5.25 -1.25 -2.53
C PRO A 23 5.13 -1.04 -4.04
N PHE A 24 5.13 0.22 -4.48
CA PHE A 24 5.12 0.57 -5.90
C PHE A 24 6.30 1.49 -6.25
N LYS A 25 7.21 0.97 -7.08
CA LYS A 25 8.47 1.65 -7.44
C LYS A 25 8.36 2.58 -8.66
N GLY A 26 7.16 2.73 -9.23
CA GLY A 26 6.92 3.38 -10.51
C GLY A 26 7.02 2.42 -11.71
N ALA A 27 6.47 2.85 -12.85
CA ALA A 27 6.47 2.08 -14.10
C ALA A 27 7.77 2.27 -14.91
N ALA A 28 8.38 3.45 -14.85
CA ALA A 28 9.56 3.80 -15.62
C ALA A 28 10.72 2.81 -15.38
N GLY A 29 11.20 2.19 -16.47
CA GLY A 29 12.31 1.24 -16.43
C GLY A 29 12.06 -0.03 -15.61
N ALA A 30 10.80 -0.35 -15.29
CA ALA A 30 10.42 -1.53 -14.54
C ALA A 30 10.50 -2.82 -15.38
N LYS A 31 10.36 -3.97 -14.69
CA LYS A 31 10.29 -5.31 -15.29
C LYS A 31 11.40 -5.63 -16.29
N LYS A 32 12.63 -5.12 -16.07
CA LYS A 32 13.79 -5.28 -16.98
C LYS A 32 14.06 -6.72 -17.43
N ARG A 33 13.72 -7.72 -16.60
CA ARG A 33 13.84 -9.15 -16.95
C ARG A 33 12.90 -9.58 -18.08
N LEU A 34 11.86 -8.81 -18.39
CA LEU A 34 10.92 -9.01 -19.49
C LEU A 34 11.34 -8.27 -20.77
N ALA A 35 12.47 -7.55 -20.77
CA ALA A 35 12.96 -6.85 -21.96
C ALA A 35 13.12 -7.74 -23.22
N PRO A 36 13.43 -9.05 -23.12
CA PRO A 36 13.45 -9.93 -24.31
C PRO A 36 12.09 -10.15 -24.99
N ALA A 37 10.98 -9.86 -24.30
CA ALA A 37 9.62 -10.16 -24.77
C ALA A 37 8.71 -8.92 -24.86
N LEU A 38 9.05 -7.82 -24.18
CA LEU A 38 8.25 -6.61 -24.11
C LEU A 38 9.13 -5.37 -24.27
N ASP A 39 8.71 -4.46 -25.13
CA ASP A 39 9.33 -3.15 -25.29
C ASP A 39 9.16 -2.26 -24.03
N PRO A 40 9.85 -1.12 -23.92
CA PRO A 40 9.72 -0.24 -22.76
C PRO A 40 8.29 0.21 -22.43
N THR A 41 7.50 0.56 -23.44
CA THR A 41 6.11 1.02 -23.30
C THR A 41 5.20 -0.12 -22.87
N GLU A 42 5.36 -1.32 -23.43
CA GLU A 42 4.62 -2.51 -23.03
C GLU A 42 4.90 -2.89 -21.57
N ARG A 43 6.17 -2.77 -21.13
CA ARG A 43 6.52 -3.02 -19.72
C ARG A 43 5.89 -2.00 -18.78
N GLU A 44 5.84 -0.72 -19.17
CA GLU A 44 5.17 0.31 -18.40
C GLU A 44 3.67 0.06 -18.30
N GLY A 45 3.02 -0.22 -19.44
CA GLY A 45 1.61 -0.59 -19.49
C GLY A 45 1.28 -1.81 -18.64
N LEU A 46 2.10 -2.86 -18.73
CA LEU A 46 1.96 -4.06 -17.90
C LEU A 46 2.05 -3.73 -16.41
N VAL A 47 3.00 -2.90 -16.00
CA VAL A 47 3.15 -2.53 -14.59
C VAL A 47 1.96 -1.75 -14.07
N LEU A 48 1.41 -0.83 -14.87
CA LEU A 48 0.22 -0.07 -14.52
C LEU A 48 -1.02 -0.96 -14.42
N ALA A 49 -1.21 -1.87 -15.38
CA ALA A 49 -2.30 -2.86 -15.35
C ALA A 49 -2.21 -3.73 -14.09
N MET A 50 -1.03 -4.28 -13.80
CA MET A 50 -0.82 -5.10 -12.59
C MET A 50 -1.09 -4.34 -11.29
N VAL A 51 -0.65 -3.08 -11.18
CA VAL A 51 -0.94 -2.28 -9.99
C VAL A 51 -2.43 -2.02 -9.84
N ARG A 52 -3.12 -1.75 -10.96
CA ARG A 52 -4.56 -1.54 -10.94
C ARG A 52 -5.29 -2.79 -10.47
N ASP A 53 -4.95 -3.95 -11.02
CA ASP A 53 -5.56 -5.23 -10.64
C ASP A 53 -5.34 -5.56 -9.15
N VAL A 54 -4.13 -5.31 -8.64
CA VAL A 54 -3.82 -5.52 -7.22
C VAL A 54 -4.57 -4.53 -6.34
N LEU A 55 -4.66 -3.26 -6.71
CA LEU A 55 -5.42 -2.27 -5.95
C LEU A 55 -6.91 -2.58 -5.92
N ASP A 56 -7.49 -2.97 -7.05
CA ASP A 56 -8.90 -3.35 -7.13
C ASP A 56 -9.19 -4.55 -6.21
N ALA A 57 -8.29 -5.54 -6.17
CA ALA A 57 -8.41 -6.69 -5.26
C ALA A 57 -8.27 -6.31 -3.78
N LEU A 58 -7.33 -5.43 -3.44
CA LEU A 58 -7.11 -4.99 -2.05
C LEU A 58 -8.27 -4.12 -1.54
N VAL A 59 -8.73 -3.16 -2.34
CA VAL A 59 -9.87 -2.28 -2.01
C VAL A 59 -11.18 -3.07 -1.96
N GLY A 60 -11.33 -4.12 -2.78
CA GLY A 60 -12.49 -5.00 -2.74
C GLY A 60 -12.55 -5.92 -1.51
N SER A 61 -11.46 -6.06 -0.75
CA SER A 61 -11.39 -6.95 0.41
C SER A 61 -12.09 -6.36 1.64
N ARG A 62 -13.11 -7.05 2.15
CA ARG A 62 -13.80 -6.69 3.40
C ARG A 62 -13.00 -7.04 4.67
N LEU A 63 -11.89 -7.76 4.52
CA LEU A 63 -11.03 -8.17 5.63
C LEU A 63 -9.93 -7.15 5.93
N LEU A 64 -9.68 -6.21 5.01
CA LEU A 64 -8.68 -5.17 5.19
C LEU A 64 -9.33 -3.91 5.74
N ALA A 65 -8.68 -3.30 6.73
CA ALA A 65 -9.04 -1.97 7.24
C ALA A 65 -8.65 -0.85 6.25
N GLY A 66 -7.67 -1.11 5.38
CA GLY A 66 -7.21 -0.14 4.38
C GLY A 66 -5.98 -0.65 3.61
N THR A 67 -5.59 0.14 2.61
CA THR A 67 -4.42 -0.11 1.76
C THR A 67 -3.55 1.14 1.68
N VAL A 68 -2.24 0.99 1.87
CA VAL A 68 -1.26 2.07 1.74
C VAL A 68 -0.30 1.74 0.61
N ILE A 69 -0.15 2.66 -0.35
CA ILE A 69 0.84 2.55 -1.41
C ILE A 69 2.13 3.21 -0.95
N VAL A 70 3.22 2.45 -0.93
CA VAL A 70 4.55 2.95 -0.56
C VAL A 70 5.39 3.11 -1.82
N SER A 71 5.71 4.35 -2.17
CA SER A 71 6.57 4.69 -3.30
C SER A 71 7.78 5.49 -2.87
N ARG A 72 8.78 5.57 -3.76
CA ARG A 72 9.95 6.42 -3.52
C ARG A 72 9.53 7.88 -3.71
N ALA A 73 9.80 8.74 -2.73
CA ALA A 73 9.63 10.17 -2.91
C ALA A 73 10.55 10.66 -4.05
N PRO A 74 10.06 11.49 -4.99
CA PRO A 74 10.95 12.16 -5.93
C PRO A 74 11.93 13.04 -5.13
N GLY A 75 13.24 12.86 -5.29
CA GLY A 75 14.25 13.74 -4.69
C GLY A 75 15.14 13.20 -3.57
N GLY A 76 15.14 11.90 -3.27
CA GLY A 76 16.29 11.26 -2.59
C GLY A 76 16.66 11.78 -1.19
N ARG A 77 15.70 11.84 -0.26
CA ARG A 77 15.90 11.59 1.19
C ARG A 77 14.66 10.85 1.70
N PRO A 78 14.77 9.97 2.71
CA PRO A 78 13.60 9.39 3.36
C PRO A 78 12.82 10.53 4.02
N GLN A 79 11.79 11.01 3.34
CA GLN A 79 10.77 11.85 3.95
C GLN A 79 9.79 10.89 4.62
N THR A 80 9.42 11.17 5.86
CA THR A 80 8.37 10.42 6.57
C THR A 80 7.21 10.25 5.60
N PRO A 81 6.83 9.01 5.23
CA PRO A 81 5.84 8.81 4.18
C PRO A 81 4.55 9.52 4.61
N PRO A 82 3.91 10.31 3.74
CA PRO A 82 2.58 10.80 4.04
C PRO A 82 1.70 9.58 4.23
N ILE A 83 1.19 9.41 5.45
CA ILE A 83 0.09 8.48 5.70
C ILE A 83 -1.09 9.12 4.99
N LEU A 84 -1.41 8.65 3.78
CA LEU A 84 -2.70 8.93 3.17
C LEU A 84 -3.70 8.04 3.90
N VAL A 85 -4.47 8.64 4.81
CA VAL A 85 -5.57 8.01 5.55
C VAL A 85 -6.80 7.93 4.66
#